data_AF-A0A7S0CFP3-F1
#
_entry.id   AF-A0A7S0CFP3-F1
#
_cell.length_a   1.000
_cell.length_b   1.000
_cell.length_c   1.000
_cell.angle_alpha   90.00
_cell.angle_beta   90.00
_cell.angle_gamma   90.00
#
_symmetry.space_group_name_H-M   'P 1'
#
loop_
_entity.id
_entity.type
_entity.pdbx_description
1 polymer ?
#
loop_
_entity_poly.entity_id
_entity_poly.type
_entity_poly.pdbx_seq_one_letter_code
_entity_poly.pdbx_strand_id
1 'polypeptide(L)'
;AKAGVMAKTACSKYYGVLVRQTESEQLEAFGEIEASLEKFATMLPGEDSDGSNSKGGGAGPFFMGRDHPGLVDLTLFPWAWRFPVFETYRDERFKIDPTKSKGILKYSNWLAAMCARDDVARTLPVWDEYLDHIGRYADGSARSKVAN
;
A
#
# COMPACT_ATOMS: atom_id res chain seq x y z
N ALA A 1 -6.92 -17.82 -2.91
CA ALA A 1 -7.67 -16.99 -1.95
C ALA A 1 -7.56 -15.50 -2.32
N LYS A 2 -8.59 -14.68 -2.06
CA LYS A 2 -8.59 -13.23 -2.38
C LYS A 2 -7.40 -12.47 -1.77
N ALA A 3 -6.96 -12.87 -0.57
CA ALA A 3 -5.78 -12.30 0.11
C ALA A 3 -4.48 -12.45 -0.70
N GLY A 4 -4.20 -13.65 -1.21
CA GLY A 4 -2.97 -13.92 -1.96
C GLY A 4 -2.92 -13.20 -3.32
N VAL A 5 -4.07 -12.94 -3.93
CA VAL A 5 -4.15 -12.15 -5.17
C VAL A 5 -3.80 -10.69 -4.90
N MET A 6 -4.35 -10.11 -3.84
CA MET A 6 -4.13 -8.69 -3.49
C MET A 6 -2.68 -8.41 -3.09
N ALA A 7 -2.10 -9.28 -2.26
CA ALA A 7 -0.68 -9.21 -1.92
C ALA A 7 0.20 -9.36 -3.16
N LYS A 8 -0.13 -10.30 -4.06
CA LYS A 8 0.69 -10.52 -5.25
C LYS A 8 0.66 -9.31 -6.20
N THR A 9 -0.48 -8.65 -6.40
CA THR A 9 -0.59 -7.51 -7.32
C THR A 9 0.02 -6.23 -6.77
N ALA A 10 -0.31 -5.83 -5.54
CA ALA A 10 0.24 -4.59 -4.98
C ALA A 10 1.71 -4.73 -4.56
N CYS A 11 2.12 -5.89 -4.04
CA CYS A 11 3.44 -6.02 -3.40
C CYS A 11 4.55 -6.38 -4.40
N SER A 12 4.23 -7.02 -5.52
CA SER A 12 5.25 -7.38 -6.51
C SER A 12 5.90 -6.18 -7.20
N LYS A 13 5.22 -5.03 -7.20
CA LYS A 13 5.68 -3.79 -7.84
C LYS A 13 6.44 -2.86 -6.91
N TYR A 14 6.46 -3.13 -5.60
CA TYR A 14 7.16 -2.34 -4.60
C TYR A 14 8.64 -2.09 -4.95
N TYR A 15 9.39 -3.17 -5.26
CA TYR A 15 10.77 -3.05 -5.71
C TYR A 15 10.90 -2.48 -7.13
N GLY A 16 9.85 -2.55 -7.94
CA GLY A 16 9.81 -1.86 -9.24
C GLY A 16 9.97 -0.35 -9.06
N VAL A 17 9.25 0.24 -8.10
CA VAL A 17 9.37 1.67 -7.79
C VAL A 17 10.76 2.02 -7.24
N LEU A 18 11.32 1.17 -6.36
CA LEU A 18 12.57 1.45 -5.65
C LEU A 18 13.87 1.04 -6.36
N VAL A 19 13.85 0.09 -7.28
CA VAL A 19 15.11 -0.48 -7.82
C VAL A 19 15.28 -0.23 -9.32
N ARG A 20 14.19 0.05 -10.05
CA ARG A 20 14.29 0.37 -11.48
C ARG A 20 15.10 1.63 -11.70
N GLN A 21 15.83 1.67 -12.81
CA GLN A 21 16.82 2.71 -13.08
C GLN A 21 16.26 3.87 -13.89
N THR A 22 15.14 3.65 -14.59
CA THR A 22 14.48 4.69 -15.37
C THR A 22 13.23 5.18 -14.67
N GLU A 23 13.01 6.49 -14.69
CA GLU A 23 11.83 7.12 -14.11
C GLU A 23 10.52 6.56 -14.70
N SER A 24 10.50 6.28 -16.01
CA SER A 24 9.31 5.72 -16.67
C SER A 24 8.92 4.35 -16.11
N GLU A 25 9.88 3.45 -15.90
CA GLU A 25 9.60 2.13 -15.30
C GLU A 25 9.14 2.26 -13.85
N GLN A 26 9.68 3.24 -13.11
CA GLN A 26 9.28 3.49 -11.73
C GLN A 26 7.83 4.01 -11.67
N LEU A 27 7.48 4.98 -12.52
CA LEU A 27 6.12 5.53 -12.62
C LEU A 27 5.10 4.48 -13.08
N GLU A 28 5.48 3.61 -14.02
CA GLU A 28 4.65 2.48 -14.43
C GLU A 28 4.38 1.53 -13.24
N ALA A 29 5.43 1.14 -12.53
CA ALA A 29 5.30 0.30 -11.34
C ALA A 29 4.45 0.96 -10.25
N PHE A 30 4.59 2.27 -10.05
CA PHE A 30 3.79 3.04 -9.09
C PHE A 30 2.32 3.09 -9.49
N GLY A 31 2.02 3.35 -10.77
CA GLY A 31 0.66 3.34 -11.30
C GLY A 31 -0.03 1.98 -11.14
N GLU A 32 0.70 0.87 -11.28
CA GLU A 32 0.16 -0.48 -11.01
C GLU A 32 -0.18 -0.71 -9.52
N ILE A 33 0.60 -0.12 -8.61
CA ILE A 33 0.28 -0.14 -7.18
C ILE A 33 -1.02 0.64 -6.94
N GLU A 34 -1.12 1.87 -7.46
CA GLU A 34 -2.32 2.69 -7.30
C GLU A 34 -3.56 1.99 -7.87
N ALA A 35 -3.48 1.42 -9.06
CA ALA A 35 -4.57 0.66 -9.66
C ALA A 35 -4.98 -0.55 -8.79
N SER A 36 -4.02 -1.21 -8.13
CA SER A 36 -4.29 -2.29 -7.18
C SER A 36 -4.98 -1.79 -5.91
N LEU A 37 -4.59 -0.62 -5.40
CA LEU A 37 -5.21 0.02 -4.24
C LEU A 37 -6.64 0.47 -4.52
N GLU A 38 -6.90 1.04 -5.69
CA GLU A 38 -8.24 1.38 -6.18
C GLU A 38 -9.14 0.13 -6.19
N LYS A 39 -8.63 -0.97 -6.74
CA LYS A 39 -9.35 -2.24 -6.76
C LYS A 39 -9.63 -2.76 -5.35
N PHE A 40 -8.67 -2.65 -4.43
CA PHE A 40 -8.87 -2.99 -3.03
C PHE A 40 -9.94 -2.10 -2.39
N ALA A 41 -9.96 -0.81 -2.69
CA ALA A 41 -10.92 0.14 -2.12
C ALA A 41 -12.38 -0.20 -2.45
N THR A 42 -12.67 -0.82 -3.60
CA THR A 42 -14.03 -1.32 -3.92
C THR A 42 -14.55 -2.37 -2.94
N MET A 43 -13.66 -2.96 -2.14
CA MET A 43 -13.95 -4.00 -1.15
C MET A 43 -13.99 -3.45 0.29
N LEU A 44 -13.69 -2.15 0.47
CA LEU A 44 -13.84 -1.41 1.72
C LEU A 44 -15.23 -0.75 1.77
N PRO A 45 -15.82 -0.53 2.96
CA PRO A 45 -17.13 0.10 3.09
C PRO A 45 -17.17 1.54 2.54
N GLY A 46 -18.38 2.06 2.32
CA GLY A 46 -18.64 3.42 1.82
C GLY A 46 -18.94 3.47 0.33
N GLU A 47 -18.98 4.68 -0.23
CA GLU A 47 -19.24 4.89 -1.67
C GLU A 47 -17.99 4.65 -2.51
N ASP A 48 -18.15 4.07 -3.69
CA ASP A 48 -17.09 3.94 -4.69
C ASP A 48 -16.96 5.22 -5.54
N SER A 49 -15.93 5.26 -6.39
CA SER A 49 -15.59 6.41 -7.24
C SER A 49 -16.71 6.80 -8.21
N ASP A 50 -17.54 5.85 -8.62
CA ASP A 50 -18.69 6.05 -9.52
C ASP A 50 -19.99 6.44 -8.78
N GLY A 51 -19.93 6.63 -7.46
CA GLY A 51 -21.09 6.93 -6.62
C GLY A 51 -21.97 5.72 -6.31
N SER A 52 -21.58 4.51 -6.74
CA SER A 52 -22.24 3.28 -6.32
C SER A 52 -21.82 2.87 -4.90
N ASN A 53 -22.63 2.04 -4.25
CA ASN A 53 -22.24 1.43 -2.98
C ASN A 53 -21.15 0.39 -3.22
N SER A 54 -20.08 0.48 -2.43
CA SER A 54 -19.01 -0.50 -2.47
C SER A 54 -19.50 -1.91 -2.18
N LYS A 55 -18.73 -2.89 -2.66
CA LYS A 55 -18.95 -4.31 -2.36
C LYS A 55 -18.61 -4.63 -0.91
N GLY A 56 -17.95 -3.71 -0.21
CA GLY A 56 -17.75 -3.72 1.23
C GLY A 56 -19.06 -3.52 1.98
N GLY A 57 -19.91 -4.54 2.02
CA GLY A 57 -21.08 -4.54 2.90
C GLY A 57 -20.66 -4.38 4.37
N GLY A 58 -21.48 -3.76 5.21
CA GLY A 58 -21.15 -3.46 6.61
C GLY A 58 -20.66 -2.02 6.83
N ALA A 59 -20.39 -1.67 8.08
CA ALA A 59 -20.04 -0.30 8.49
C ALA A 59 -18.65 -0.18 9.15
N GLY A 60 -17.98 -1.31 9.44
CA GLY A 60 -16.66 -1.33 10.07
C GLY A 60 -15.54 -1.01 9.07
N PRO A 61 -14.40 -0.45 9.49
CA PRO A 61 -13.43 0.18 8.60
C PRO A 61 -12.57 -0.80 7.77
N PHE A 62 -12.66 -2.11 8.04
CA PHE A 62 -11.79 -3.11 7.43
C PHE A 62 -12.43 -3.81 6.23
N PHE A 63 -11.65 -4.65 5.55
CA PHE A 63 -12.09 -5.38 4.36
C PHE A 63 -13.46 -6.04 4.54
N MET A 64 -14.37 -5.81 3.59
CA MET A 64 -15.77 -6.23 3.63
C MET A 64 -16.54 -5.69 4.85
N GLY A 65 -16.27 -4.44 5.24
CA GLY A 65 -17.02 -3.69 6.26
C GLY A 65 -16.94 -4.26 7.67
N ARG A 66 -15.85 -4.97 7.99
CA ARG A 66 -15.65 -5.64 9.29
C ARG A 66 -15.15 -4.67 10.36
N ASP A 67 -15.50 -4.93 11.61
CA ASP A 67 -15.01 -4.18 12.78
C ASP A 67 -13.59 -4.59 13.22
N HIS A 68 -13.11 -5.74 12.74
CA HIS A 68 -11.77 -6.25 13.04
C HIS A 68 -11.07 -6.73 11.76
N PRO A 69 -9.74 -6.51 11.64
CA PRO A 69 -8.98 -6.91 10.46
C PRO A 69 -8.98 -8.42 10.30
N GLY A 70 -9.19 -8.87 9.07
CA GLY A 70 -9.09 -10.27 8.70
C GLY A 70 -7.77 -10.57 8.01
N LEU A 71 -7.68 -11.78 7.45
CA LEU A 71 -6.49 -12.23 6.74
C LEU A 71 -6.11 -11.31 5.56
N VAL A 72 -7.09 -10.74 4.86
CA VAL A 72 -6.81 -9.82 3.73
C VAL A 72 -6.12 -8.55 4.23
N ASP A 73 -6.66 -7.94 5.29
CA ASP A 73 -6.09 -6.73 5.89
C ASP A 73 -4.66 -6.99 6.39
N LEU A 74 -4.47 -8.07 7.16
CA LEU A 74 -3.17 -8.46 7.72
C LEU A 74 -2.15 -8.84 6.65
N THR A 75 -2.60 -9.28 5.47
CA THR A 75 -1.72 -9.60 4.35
C THR A 75 -1.24 -8.33 3.62
N LEU A 76 -2.14 -7.36 3.41
CA LEU A 76 -1.83 -6.13 2.67
C LEU A 76 -1.10 -5.10 3.53
N PHE A 77 -1.48 -4.99 4.81
CA PHE A 77 -1.03 -3.93 5.71
C PHE A 77 0.50 -3.76 5.79
N PRO A 78 1.31 -4.82 5.94
CA PRO A 78 2.77 -4.66 6.03
C PRO A 78 3.38 -3.97 4.80
N TRP A 79 2.72 -4.05 3.65
CA TRP A 79 3.15 -3.38 2.42
C TRP A 79 2.60 -1.98 2.32
N ALA A 80 1.32 -1.80 2.62
CA ALA A 80 0.67 -0.50 2.66
C ALA A 80 1.39 0.50 3.57
N TRP A 81 1.80 0.06 4.76
CA TRP A 81 2.57 0.87 5.70
C TRP A 81 3.92 1.36 5.13
N ARG A 82 4.50 0.63 4.16
CA ARG A 82 5.80 0.96 3.55
C ARG A 82 5.69 1.90 2.38
N PHE A 83 4.54 2.05 1.72
CA PHE A 83 4.44 2.87 0.51
C PHE A 83 4.85 4.34 0.65
N PRO A 84 4.77 5.01 1.83
CA PRO A 84 5.31 6.36 1.99
C PRO A 84 6.81 6.49 1.69
N VAL A 85 7.59 5.40 1.70
CA VAL A 85 9.01 5.47 1.32
C VAL A 85 9.22 5.88 -0.13
N PHE A 86 8.23 5.69 -1.00
CA PHE A 86 8.38 6.06 -2.41
C PHE A 86 8.55 7.57 -2.57
N GLU A 87 7.75 8.37 -1.86
CA GLU A 87 7.88 9.84 -1.83
C GLU A 87 9.26 10.26 -1.29
N THR A 88 9.76 9.56 -0.28
CA THR A 88 11.07 9.84 0.32
C THR A 88 12.24 9.63 -0.66
N TYR A 89 12.17 8.57 -1.48
CA TYR A 89 13.28 8.16 -2.35
C TYR A 89 13.12 8.49 -3.83
N ARG A 90 11.97 9.04 -4.23
CA ARG A 90 11.71 9.44 -5.62
C ARG A 90 11.35 10.92 -5.66
N ASP A 91 10.10 11.26 -5.37
CA ASP A 91 9.58 12.61 -5.15
C ASP A 91 8.06 12.56 -4.93
N GLU A 92 7.42 13.72 -4.85
CA GLU A 92 5.98 13.91 -4.64
C GLU A 92 5.08 13.19 -5.67
N ARG A 93 5.57 12.89 -6.88
CA ARG A 93 4.80 12.14 -7.89
C ARG A 93 4.52 10.69 -7.47
N PHE A 94 5.31 10.18 -6.52
CA PHE A 94 5.20 8.83 -5.97
C PHE A 94 4.45 8.77 -4.64
N LYS A 95 3.77 9.86 -4.28
CA LYS A 95 2.92 9.93 -3.10
C LYS A 95 1.58 9.25 -3.36
N ILE A 96 1.13 8.40 -2.44
CA ILE A 96 -0.26 7.91 -2.43
C ILE A 96 -1.15 9.05 -1.89
N ASP A 97 -1.64 9.87 -2.80
CA ASP A 97 -2.39 11.08 -2.46
C ASP A 97 -3.89 10.78 -2.23
N PRO A 98 -4.42 10.95 -0.99
CA PRO A 98 -5.84 10.72 -0.69
C PRO A 98 -6.80 11.63 -1.47
N THR A 99 -6.33 12.73 -2.06
CA THR A 99 -7.15 13.64 -2.87
C THR A 99 -7.32 13.18 -4.32
N LYS A 100 -6.50 12.21 -4.77
CA LYS A 100 -6.47 11.74 -6.16
C LYS A 100 -7.76 11.05 -6.58
N SER A 101 -8.40 10.32 -5.67
CA SER A 101 -9.68 9.66 -5.93
C SER A 101 -10.40 9.27 -4.64
N LYS A 102 -11.70 8.96 -4.73
CA LYS A 102 -12.47 8.38 -3.62
C LYS A 102 -11.90 7.02 -3.17
N GLY A 103 -11.37 6.21 -4.09
CA GLY A 103 -10.83 4.90 -3.74
C GLY A 103 -9.51 5.02 -2.98
N ILE A 104 -8.61 5.91 -3.39
CA ILE A 104 -7.38 6.20 -2.64
C ILE A 104 -7.70 6.82 -1.27
N LEU A 105 -8.73 7.69 -1.18
CA LEU A 105 -9.21 8.18 0.11
C LEU A 105 -9.69 7.04 1.03
N LYS A 106 -10.48 6.10 0.51
CA LYS A 106 -10.94 4.91 1.27
C LYS A 106 -9.78 4.04 1.74
N TYR A 107 -8.84 3.76 0.84
CA TYR A 107 -7.61 3.06 1.19
C TYR A 107 -6.85 3.80 2.31
N SER A 108 -6.72 5.12 2.22
CA SER A 108 -6.01 5.94 3.21
C SER A 108 -6.69 5.88 4.57
N ASN A 109 -8.03 5.93 4.60
CA ASN A 109 -8.82 5.75 5.82
C ASN A 109 -8.64 4.35 6.43
N TRP A 110 -8.61 3.30 5.59
CA TRP A 110 -8.31 1.94 6.04
C TRP A 110 -6.89 1.82 6.62
N LEU A 111 -5.89 2.43 5.98
CA LEU A 111 -4.51 2.42 6.46
C LEU A 111 -4.41 3.15 7.81
N ALA A 112 -5.06 4.30 7.94
CA ALA A 112 -5.15 5.02 9.21
C ALA A 112 -5.82 4.16 10.31
N ALA A 113 -6.91 3.46 9.99
CA ALA A 113 -7.59 2.56 10.92
C ALA A 113 -6.71 1.37 11.34
N MET A 114 -5.89 0.83 10.43
CA MET A 114 -4.91 -0.20 10.77
C MET A 114 -3.82 0.33 11.71
N CYS A 115 -3.24 1.49 11.39
CA CYS A 115 -2.18 2.13 12.21
C CYS A 115 -2.67 2.58 13.59
N ALA A 116 -3.95 2.89 13.75
CA ALA A 116 -4.54 3.30 15.01
C ALA A 116 -4.71 2.16 16.03
N ARG A 117 -4.44 0.91 15.65
CA ARG A 117 -4.56 -0.24 16.56
C ARG A 117 -3.29 -0.43 17.37
N ASP A 118 -3.44 -0.63 18.68
CA ASP A 118 -2.32 -0.90 19.59
C ASP A 118 -1.52 -2.16 19.21
N ASP A 119 -2.21 -3.22 18.78
CA ASP A 119 -1.55 -4.47 18.42
C ASP A 119 -0.69 -4.35 17.15
N VAL A 120 -1.11 -3.52 16.20
CA VAL A 120 -0.34 -3.15 15.01
C VAL A 120 0.83 -2.25 15.39
N ALA A 121 0.57 -1.15 16.11
CA ALA A 121 1.57 -0.14 16.44
C ALA A 121 2.81 -0.75 17.14
N ARG A 122 2.60 -1.70 18.04
CA ARG A 122 3.69 -2.42 18.73
C ARG A 122 4.55 -3.31 17.83
N THR A 123 4.10 -3.61 16.62
CA THR A 123 4.83 -4.48 15.67
C THR A 123 5.51 -3.72 14.55
N LEU A 124 5.26 -2.41 14.44
CA LEU A 124 5.85 -1.59 13.42
C LEU A 124 7.31 -1.27 13.79
N PRO A 125 8.25 -1.38 12.83
CA PRO A 125 9.59 -0.91 13.07
C PRO A 125 9.61 0.62 13.22
N VAL A 126 10.64 1.15 13.87
CA VAL A 126 10.89 2.59 13.92
C VAL A 126 11.08 3.09 12.48
N TRP A 127 10.37 4.15 12.10
CA TRP A 127 10.31 4.62 10.71
C TRP A 127 11.68 5.00 10.15
N ASP A 128 12.47 5.75 10.91
CA ASP A 128 13.80 6.20 10.46
C ASP A 128 14.77 5.04 10.28
N GLU A 129 14.75 4.05 11.17
CA GLU A 129 15.53 2.82 11.02
C GLU A 129 15.10 2.02 9.79
N TYR A 130 13.80 2.01 9.50
CA TYR A 130 13.26 1.38 8.30
C TYR A 130 13.70 2.10 7.02
N LEU A 131 13.68 3.44 7.01
CA LEU A 131 14.19 4.25 5.90
C LEU A 131 15.68 3.94 5.66
N ASP A 132 16.53 4.02 6.68
CA ASP A 132 17.95 3.71 6.54
C ASP A 132 18.20 2.31 5.97
N HIS A 133 17.40 1.32 6.39
CA HIS A 133 17.48 -0.03 5.86
C HIS A 133 17.09 -0.12 4.38
N ILE A 134 15.95 0.48 4.01
CA ILE A 134 15.40 0.35 2.65
C ILE A 134 16.09 1.28 1.64
N GLY A 135 16.67 2.39 2.09
CA GLY A 135 17.37 3.36 1.24
C GLY A 135 18.50 2.73 0.41
N ARG A 136 19.13 1.66 0.91
CA ARG A 136 20.13 0.89 0.17
C ARG A 136 19.58 0.27 -1.12
N TYR A 137 18.29 -0.08 -1.15
CA TYR A 137 17.65 -0.58 -2.37
C TYR A 137 17.34 0.57 -3.32
N ALA A 138 16.98 1.73 -2.78
CA ALA A 138 16.63 2.92 -3.55
C ALA A 138 17.82 3.57 -4.26
N ASP A 139 19.00 3.54 -3.62
CA ASP A 139 20.25 4.13 -4.13
C ASP A 139 21.10 3.15 -4.97
N GLY A 140 20.63 1.90 -5.15
CA GLY A 140 21.35 0.85 -5.86
C GLY A 140 22.59 0.31 -5.14
N SER A 141 22.85 0.71 -3.89
CA SER A 141 23.96 0.23 -3.06
C SER A 141 23.69 -1.13 -2.40
N ALA A 142 22.45 -1.60 -2.45
CA ALA A 142 22.03 -2.93 -2.02
C ALA A 142 22.72 -4.00 -2.88
N ARG A 143 23.89 -4.43 -2.42
CA ARG A 143 24.59 -5.61 -2.94
C ARG A 143 23.86 -6.89 -2.51
N SER A 144 22.73 -7.19 -3.13
CA SER A 144 22.05 -8.46 -2.89
C SER A 144 22.71 -9.57 -3.72
N LYS A 145 23.09 -10.69 -3.07
CA LYS A 145 23.59 -11.93 -3.71
C LYS A 145 22.48 -12.76 -4.38
N VAL A 146 21.33 -12.17 -4.69
CA VAL A 146 20.15 -12.88 -5.23
C VAL A 146 19.57 -12.22 -6.47
N ALA A 147 20.41 -11.51 -7.24
CA ALA A 147 20.13 -11.23 -8.64
C ALA A 147 20.71 -12.37 -9.49
N ASN A 148 19.90 -13.41 -9.73
CA ASN A 148 20.04 -14.33 -10.86
C ASN A 148 18.75 -14.27 -11.65
#